data_AF-A0A8S3J2R8-F1
#
_entry.id   AF-A0A8S3J2R8-F1
#
_cell.length_a   1.000
_cell.length_b   1.000
_cell.length_c   1.000
_cell.angle_alpha   90.00
_cell.angle_beta   90.00
_cell.angle_gamma   90.00
#
_symmetry.space_group_name_H-M   'P 1'
#
loop_
_entity.id
_entity.type
_entity.pdbx_description
1 polymer ?
#
loop_
_entity_poly.entity_id
_entity_poly.type
_entity_poly.pdbx_seq_one_letter_code
_entity_poly.pdbx_strand_id
1 'polypeptide(L)'
;VFQFGDIIGLKIADVDRSNTAPSILPCKIVETITKEEYINTMYKVASLNGIITNLFSASDLTDLSETISADLRQLNSNTLPVISFIQACQIFTQYKSVQACKCTGSCDTNRCPCKKQSVKCCTKCHRGKNVLCKNCI
;
A
#
# COMPACT_ATOMS: atom_id res chain seq x y z
N VAL A 1 -11.78 11.28 17.10
CA VAL A 1 -11.14 12.32 16.28
C VAL A 1 -9.65 12.07 16.37
N PHE A 2 -8.96 11.99 15.24
CA PHE A 2 -7.53 11.67 15.23
C PHE A 2 -6.68 12.94 15.32
N GLN A 3 -5.47 12.82 15.85
CA GLN A 3 -4.54 13.91 16.10
C GLN A 3 -3.19 13.68 15.41
N PHE A 4 -2.40 14.74 15.34
CA PHE A 4 -1.03 14.66 14.87
C PHE A 4 -0.25 13.59 15.66
N GLY A 5 0.40 12.68 14.95
CA GLY A 5 1.21 11.61 15.54
C GLY A 5 0.46 10.31 15.81
N ASP A 6 -0.88 10.29 15.68
CA ASP A 6 -1.65 9.05 15.83
C ASP A 6 -1.27 8.02 14.77
N ILE A 7 -1.24 6.75 15.19
CA ILE A 7 -0.99 5.61 14.31
C ILE A 7 -2.33 5.09 13.81
N ILE A 8 -2.50 5.11 12.50
CA ILE A 8 -3.72 4.69 11.82
C ILE A 8 -3.42 3.67 10.73
N GLY A 9 -4.45 3.01 10.25
CA GLY A 9 -4.42 2.11 9.11
C GLY A 9 -5.25 2.64 7.95
N LEU A 10 -4.69 2.58 6.74
CA LEU A 10 -5.43 2.80 5.51
C LEU A 10 -5.75 1.48 4.82
N LYS A 11 -7.00 1.29 4.39
CA LYS A 11 -7.40 0.08 3.69
C LYS A 11 -6.77 0.04 2.28
N ILE A 12 -6.04 -1.03 1.99
CA ILE A 12 -5.48 -1.30 0.66
C ILE A 12 -6.55 -2.00 -0.16
N ALA A 13 -6.85 -1.44 -1.34
CA ALA A 13 -7.83 -2.04 -2.24
C ALA A 13 -7.37 -3.44 -2.68
N ASP A 14 -8.33 -4.35 -2.85
CA ASP A 14 -8.03 -5.73 -3.23
C ASP A 14 -7.25 -5.80 -4.52
N VAL A 15 -7.49 -4.90 -5.47
CA VAL A 15 -6.77 -4.83 -6.76
C VAL A 15 -5.27 -4.57 -6.58
N ASP A 16 -4.88 -3.84 -5.55
CA ASP A 16 -3.52 -3.35 -5.29
C ASP A 16 -2.71 -4.23 -4.32
N ARG A 17 -3.27 -5.38 -3.90
CA ARG A 17 -2.60 -6.35 -3.01
C ARG A 17 -2.67 -7.77 -3.55
N SER A 18 -1.72 -8.63 -3.19
CA SER A 18 -1.91 -10.09 -3.36
C SER A 18 -2.88 -10.61 -2.30
N ASN A 19 -3.44 -11.81 -2.48
CA ASN A 19 -4.32 -12.43 -1.47
C ASN A 19 -3.61 -12.69 -0.13
N THR A 20 -2.27 -12.77 -0.14
CA THR A 20 -1.43 -13.00 1.04
C THR A 20 -0.85 -11.71 1.62
N ALA A 21 -0.98 -10.59 0.91
CA ALA A 21 -0.47 -9.31 1.36
C ALA A 21 -1.39 -8.66 2.39
N PRO A 22 -0.83 -7.84 3.31
CA PRO A 22 -1.61 -7.07 4.26
C PRO A 22 -2.72 -6.26 3.59
N SER A 23 -3.89 -6.19 4.22
CA SER A 23 -5.04 -5.39 3.75
C SER A 23 -5.05 -3.97 4.30
N ILE A 24 -4.19 -3.67 5.28
CA ILE A 24 -4.09 -2.38 5.95
C ILE A 24 -2.67 -1.88 5.82
N LEU A 25 -2.51 -0.64 5.36
CA LEU A 25 -1.25 0.10 5.33
C LEU A 25 -1.12 0.94 6.62
N PRO A 26 -0.19 0.60 7.52
CA PRO A 26 0.08 1.38 8.72
C PRO A 26 0.69 2.75 8.35
N CYS A 27 0.10 3.83 8.85
CA CYS A 27 0.55 5.20 8.65
C CYS A 27 0.48 6.00 9.96
N LYS A 28 1.15 7.15 9.96
CA LYS A 28 1.11 8.16 11.03
C LYS A 28 0.49 9.45 10.50
N ILE A 29 -0.35 10.10 11.29
CA ILE A 29 -0.91 11.41 10.92
C ILE A 29 0.17 12.48 11.04
N VAL A 30 0.35 13.25 9.97
CA VAL A 30 1.33 14.35 9.89
C VAL A 30 0.68 15.72 9.82
N GLU A 31 -0.60 15.81 9.48
CA GLU A 31 -1.32 17.09 9.40
C GLU A 31 -2.83 16.85 9.49
N THR A 32 -3.53 17.75 10.19
CA THR A 32 -4.99 17.77 10.25
C THR A 32 -5.48 19.08 9.64
N ILE A 33 -6.31 18.99 8.62
CA ILE A 33 -6.82 20.11 7.84
C ILE A 33 -8.33 20.19 8.06
N THR A 34 -8.76 21.20 8.82
CA THR A 34 -10.19 21.46 9.07
C THR A 34 -10.62 22.65 8.23
N LYS A 35 -11.60 22.45 7.35
CA LYS A 35 -12.22 23.57 6.63
C LYS A 35 -13.42 24.09 7.43
N GLU A 36 -13.35 25.35 7.83
CA GLU A 36 -14.37 26.03 8.66
C GLU A 36 -15.77 26.02 8.04
N GLU A 37 -15.84 26.00 6.70
CA GLU A 37 -17.07 26.17 5.94
C GLU A 37 -17.97 24.90 5.89
N TYR A 38 -17.41 23.71 6.16
CA TYR A 38 -18.14 22.44 6.00
C TYR A 38 -17.90 21.38 7.10
N ILE A 39 -17.22 21.72 8.21
CA ILE A 39 -16.85 20.77 9.29
C ILE A 39 -16.22 19.48 8.73
N ASN A 40 -15.51 19.59 7.60
CA ASN A 40 -14.91 18.42 6.97
C ASN A 40 -13.43 18.39 7.34
N THR A 41 -13.08 17.48 8.25
CA THR A 41 -11.71 17.29 8.72
C THR A 41 -11.04 16.26 7.84
N MET A 42 -9.97 16.67 7.17
CA MET A 42 -9.16 15.83 6.32
C MET A 42 -7.78 15.65 6.94
N TYR A 43 -7.20 14.47 6.78
CA TYR A 43 -5.93 14.08 7.38
C TYR A 43 -4.91 13.81 6.29
N LYS A 44 -3.71 14.35 6.51
CA LYS A 44 -2.53 13.99 5.76
C LYS A 44 -1.74 12.97 6.56
N VAL A 45 -1.28 11.93 5.89
CA VAL A 45 -0.64 10.79 6.56
C VAL A 45 0.68 10.44 5.89
N ALA A 46 1.58 9.85 6.67
CA ALA A 46 2.85 9.33 6.21
C ALA A 46 2.96 7.84 6.53
N SER A 47 3.42 7.07 5.55
CA SER A 47 3.90 5.71 5.75
C SER A 47 5.40 5.73 6.06
N LEU A 48 5.96 4.59 6.45
CA LEU A 48 7.42 4.44 6.63
C LEU A 48 8.24 4.85 5.39
N ASN A 49 7.65 4.80 4.20
CA ASN A 49 8.34 5.03 2.93
C ASN A 49 8.11 6.43 2.34
N GLY A 50 7.20 7.23 2.90
CA GLY A 50 6.84 8.51 2.29
C GLY A 50 5.57 9.15 2.84
N ILE A 51 5.47 10.46 2.64
CA ILE A 51 4.23 11.23 2.86
C ILE A 51 3.28 10.95 1.72
N ILE A 52 2.04 10.56 2.03
CA ILE A 52 1.03 10.24 1.04
C ILE A 52 0.43 11.54 0.51
N THR A 53 0.38 11.71 -0.82
CA THR A 53 -0.18 12.90 -1.48
C THR A 53 -1.66 13.11 -1.21
N ASN A 54 -2.39 12.02 -1.00
CA ASN A 54 -3.84 12.02 -0.82
C ASN A 54 -4.22 12.48 0.59
N LEU A 55 -5.36 13.16 0.67
CA LEU A 55 -6.01 13.49 1.93
C LEU A 55 -7.11 12.46 2.21
N PHE A 56 -7.28 12.11 3.48
CA PHE A 56 -8.20 11.07 3.93
C PHE A 56 -9.20 11.65 4.92
N SER A 57 -10.43 11.17 4.88
CA SER A 57 -11.46 11.48 5.88
C SER A 57 -11.34 10.55 7.08
N ALA A 58 -11.98 10.88 8.20
CA ALA A 58 -11.98 10.00 9.38
C ALA A 58 -12.54 8.59 9.08
N SER A 59 -13.49 8.46 8.15
CA SER A 59 -14.06 7.18 7.72
C SER A 59 -13.10 6.30 6.93
N ASP A 60 -12.03 6.86 6.36
CA ASP A 60 -11.01 6.11 5.63
C ASP A 60 -9.93 5.53 6.56
N LEU A 61 -9.90 5.98 7.82
CA LEU A 61 -8.88 5.65 8.81
C LEU A 61 -9.37 4.55 9.76
N THR A 62 -8.51 3.59 10.04
CA THR A 62 -8.69 2.61 11.11
C THR A 62 -7.74 2.94 12.25
N ASP A 63 -8.21 2.98 13.49
CA ASP A 63 -7.31 3.18 14.63
C ASP A 63 -6.36 1.97 14.78
N LEU A 64 -5.06 2.27 14.83
CA LEU A 64 -3.99 1.29 15.02
C LEU A 64 -3.08 1.69 16.20
N SER A 65 -3.57 2.52 17.13
CA SER A 65 -2.83 3.01 18.30
C SER A 65 -2.20 1.90 19.16
N GLU A 66 -2.86 0.75 19.29
CA GLU A 66 -2.36 -0.44 19.99
C GLU A 66 -1.23 -1.19 19.24
N THR A 67 -1.00 -0.86 17.97
CA THR A 67 0.03 -1.52 17.15
C THR A 67 1.43 -1.06 17.58
N ILE A 68 2.30 -2.02 17.91
CA ILE A 68 3.67 -1.79 18.39
C ILE A 68 4.63 -1.50 17.23
N SER A 69 4.27 -0.59 16.32
CA SER A 69 5.19 -0.13 15.29
C SER A 69 6.09 0.97 15.86
N ALA A 70 7.24 0.56 16.43
CA ALA A 70 8.25 1.51 16.92
C ALA A 70 8.74 2.44 15.80
N ASP A 71 8.89 1.89 14.59
CA ASP A 71 9.35 2.62 13.41
C ASP A 71 8.40 3.75 13.01
N LEU A 72 7.08 3.52 13.07
CA LEU A 72 6.11 4.59 12.76
C LEU A 72 6.10 5.66 13.85
N ARG A 73 6.24 5.28 15.12
CA ARG A 73 6.28 6.26 16.22
C ARG A 73 7.47 7.21 16.07
N GLN A 74 8.63 6.66 15.71
CA GLN A 74 9.88 7.42 15.49
C GLN A 74 9.99 8.06 14.11
N LEU A 75 9.00 7.87 13.24
CA LEU A 75 9.00 8.41 11.88
C LEU A 75 9.13 9.94 11.89
N ASN A 76 10.18 10.43 11.23
CA ASN A 76 10.42 11.85 10.99
C ASN A 76 9.91 12.21 9.59
N SER A 77 8.80 12.94 9.53
CA SER A 77 8.13 13.29 8.27
C SER A 77 8.92 14.27 7.40
N ASN A 78 9.85 15.04 7.96
CA ASN A 78 10.53 16.13 7.23
C ASN A 78 11.53 15.65 6.17
N THR A 79 11.98 14.40 6.26
CA THR A 79 12.97 13.81 5.34
C THR A 79 12.35 12.85 4.33
N LEU A 80 11.03 12.63 4.41
CA LEU A 80 10.36 11.63 3.59
C LEU A 80 9.97 12.19 2.22
N PRO A 81 10.13 11.39 1.15
CA PRO A 81 9.62 11.78 -0.16
C PRO A 81 8.09 11.79 -0.14
N VAL A 82 7.51 12.62 -1.02
CA VAL A 82 6.08 12.62 -1.28
C VAL A 82 5.77 11.54 -2.31
N ILE A 83 4.89 10.60 -1.97
CA ILE A 83 4.53 9.43 -2.80
C ILE A 83 3.02 9.30 -2.92
N SER A 84 2.54 8.64 -3.98
CA SER A 84 1.12 8.35 -4.11
C SER A 84 0.68 7.23 -3.15
N PHE A 85 -0.61 7.17 -2.83
CA PHE A 85 -1.16 6.09 -2.01
C PHE A 85 -0.86 4.71 -2.61
N ILE A 86 -1.00 4.57 -3.93
CA ILE A 86 -0.72 3.33 -4.64
C ILE A 86 0.76 2.94 -4.50
N GLN A 87 1.70 3.89 -4.65
CA GLN A 87 3.12 3.63 -4.46
C GLN A 87 3.42 3.17 -3.03
N ALA A 88 2.83 3.81 -2.02
CA ALA A 88 2.97 3.41 -0.63
C ALA A 88 2.50 1.96 -0.41
N CYS A 89 1.33 1.61 -0.95
CA CYS A 89 0.79 0.25 -0.91
C CYS A 89 1.72 -0.76 -1.61
N GLN A 90 2.23 -0.44 -2.79
CA GLN A 90 3.12 -1.32 -3.56
C GLN A 90 4.45 -1.59 -2.84
N ILE A 91 5.03 -0.57 -2.20
CA ILE A 91 6.28 -0.72 -1.44
C ILE A 91 6.01 -1.57 -0.19
N PHE A 92 4.94 -1.28 0.55
CA PHE A 92 4.62 -1.97 1.80
C PHE A 92 4.27 -3.44 1.59
N THR A 93 3.44 -3.73 0.59
CA THR A 93 3.03 -5.11 0.26
C THR A 93 4.07 -5.86 -0.56
N GLN A 94 5.14 -5.18 -0.99
CA GLN A 94 6.09 -5.62 -2.01
C GLN A 94 5.40 -6.05 -3.33
N TYR A 95 4.14 -5.67 -3.51
CA TYR A 95 3.33 -6.02 -4.66
C TYR A 95 3.58 -5.00 -5.77
N LYS A 96 4.37 -5.39 -6.77
CA LYS A 96 4.66 -4.53 -7.93
C LYS A 96 3.80 -4.84 -9.17
N SER A 97 2.96 -5.89 -9.14
CA SER A 97 2.21 -6.29 -10.34
C SER A 97 0.86 -5.57 -10.45
N VAL A 98 0.85 -4.41 -11.10
CA VAL A 98 -0.40 -3.70 -11.46
C VAL A 98 -1.27 -4.54 -12.42
N GLN A 99 -0.67 -5.49 -13.13
CA GLN A 99 -1.37 -6.35 -14.08
C GLN A 99 -0.99 -7.82 -13.92
N ALA A 100 -2.00 -8.68 -13.96
CA ALA A 100 -1.81 -10.13 -14.12
C ALA A 100 -1.09 -10.40 -15.45
N CYS A 101 -0.02 -11.20 -15.44
CA CYS A 101 0.73 -11.49 -16.68
C CYS A 101 -0.09 -12.25 -17.74
N LYS A 102 -1.19 -12.89 -17.32
CA LYS A 102 -2.09 -13.71 -18.15
C LYS A 102 -1.36 -14.79 -18.98
N CYS A 103 -0.14 -15.16 -18.59
CA CYS A 103 0.62 -16.16 -19.32
C CYS A 103 -0.01 -17.56 -19.13
N THR A 104 -0.05 -18.31 -20.23
CA THR A 104 -0.51 -19.70 -20.27
C THR A 104 0.64 -20.72 -20.13
N GLY A 105 1.89 -20.27 -20.27
CA GLY A 105 3.11 -21.10 -20.17
C GLY A 105 3.90 -20.89 -18.87
N SER A 106 5.19 -21.28 -18.87
CA SER A 106 6.04 -21.40 -17.68
C SER A 106 6.59 -20.11 -17.07
N CYS A 107 6.29 -18.94 -17.63
CA CYS A 107 6.75 -17.63 -17.12
C CYS A 107 8.27 -17.52 -16.86
N ASP A 108 9.08 -18.34 -17.51
CA ASP A 108 10.54 -18.40 -17.37
C ASP A 108 11.27 -17.41 -18.31
N THR A 109 10.64 -17.04 -19.41
CA THR A 109 11.17 -16.08 -20.39
C THR A 109 10.66 -14.66 -20.15
N ASN A 110 11.37 -13.68 -20.72
CA ASN A 110 10.98 -12.26 -20.74
C ASN A 110 9.69 -11.97 -21.54
N ARG A 111 9.02 -13.00 -22.09
CA ARG A 111 7.65 -12.91 -22.61
C ARG A 111 6.63 -12.70 -21.49
N CYS A 112 6.94 -13.14 -20.28
CA CYS A 112 6.13 -12.83 -19.11
C CYS A 112 6.41 -11.40 -18.66
N PRO A 113 5.41 -10.49 -18.61
CA PRO A 113 5.59 -9.12 -18.14
C PRO A 113 6.06 -9.05 -16.68
N CYS A 114 5.62 -9.98 -15.82
CA CYS A 114 6.13 -10.06 -14.44
C CYS A 114 7.64 -10.36 -14.44
N LYS A 115 8.09 -11.38 -15.20
CA LYS A 115 9.52 -11.73 -15.30
C LYS A 115 10.34 -10.58 -15.88
N LYS A 116 9.83 -9.93 -16.94
CA LYS A 116 10.45 -8.76 -17.58
C LYS A 116 10.63 -7.59 -16.61
N GLN A 117 9.70 -7.41 -15.69
CA GLN A 117 9.77 -6.39 -14.63
C GLN A 117 10.55 -6.86 -13.39
N SER A 118 11.18 -8.04 -13.44
CA SER A 118 11.84 -8.67 -12.28
C SER A 118 10.91 -8.87 -11.08
N VAL A 119 9.64 -9.16 -11.33
CA VAL A 119 8.60 -9.43 -10.33
C VAL A 119 8.14 -10.90 -10.44
N LYS A 120 7.86 -11.53 -9.31
CA LYS A 120 7.25 -12.88 -9.29
C LYS A 120 5.74 -12.82 -9.58
N CYS A 121 5.26 -13.75 -10.38
CA CYS A 121 3.84 -14.00 -10.63
C CYS A 121 3.12 -14.35 -9.32
N CYS A 122 1.95 -13.77 -9.10
CA CYS A 122 1.11 -14.05 -7.94
C CYS A 122 -0.11 -14.92 -8.32
N THR A 123 -0.92 -15.30 -7.33
CA THR A 123 -2.16 -16.08 -7.56
C THR A 123 -3.12 -15.38 -8.52
N LYS A 124 -3.13 -14.04 -8.61
CA LYS A 124 -3.93 -13.29 -9.60
C LYS A 124 -3.44 -13.43 -11.04
N CYS A 125 -2.15 -13.72 -11.24
CA CYS A 125 -1.57 -13.89 -12.59
C CYS A 125 -2.16 -15.10 -13.31
N HIS A 126 -2.47 -16.15 -12.55
CA HIS A 126 -2.89 -17.43 -13.10
C HIS A 126 -4.23 -17.92 -12.56
N ARG A 127 -4.86 -17.24 -11.59
CA ARG A 127 -6.09 -17.67 -10.88
C ARG A 127 -6.06 -19.16 -10.49
N GLY A 128 -4.91 -19.66 -10.05
CA GLY A 128 -4.70 -21.07 -9.71
C GLY A 128 -4.64 -22.06 -10.89
N LYS A 129 -4.66 -21.60 -12.15
CA LYS A 129 -4.75 -22.45 -13.35
C LYS A 129 -3.42 -22.84 -13.99
N ASN A 130 -2.29 -22.27 -13.56
CA ASN A 130 -1.01 -22.50 -14.24
C ASN A 130 0.03 -23.12 -13.31
N VAL A 131 -0.02 -24.44 -13.23
CA VAL A 131 0.91 -25.31 -12.50
C VAL A 131 2.34 -25.24 -13.08
N LEU A 132 2.48 -24.77 -14.32
CA LEU A 132 3.75 -24.72 -15.05
C LEU A 132 4.54 -23.44 -14.76
N CYS A 133 3.95 -22.46 -14.06
CA CYS A 133 4.60 -21.19 -13.77
C CYS A 133 5.85 -21.39 -12.88
N LYS A 134 7.03 -21.09 -13.44
CA LYS A 134 8.34 -21.15 -12.77
C LYS A 134 8.78 -19.81 -12.16
N ASN A 135 7.97 -18.77 -12.32
CA ASN A 135 8.23 -17.44 -11.77
C ASN A 135 7.16 -17.06 -10.72
N CYS A 136 6.62 -18.03 -9.99
CA CYS A 136 5.64 -17.77 -8.92
C CYS A 136 6.31 -17.28 -7.63
N ILE A 137 5.56 -16.56 -6.79
CA ILE A 137 5.97 -16.12 -5.43
C ILE A 137 6.46 -17.31 -4.59
#